data_AF-D4CIK8-F1
#
_entry.id   AF-D4CIK8-F1
#
_cell.length_a   1.000
_cell.length_b   1.000
_cell.length_c   1.000
_cell.angle_alpha   90.00
_cell.angle_beta   90.00
_cell.angle_gamma   90.00
#
_symmetry.space_group_name_H-M   'P 1'
#
loop_
_entity.id
_entity.type
_entity.pdbx_description
1 polymer ?
#
loop_
_entity_poly.entity_id
_entity_poly.type
_entity_poly.pdbx_seq_one_letter_code
_entity_poly.pdbx_strand_id
1 'polypeptide(L)'
;MHSEVLARRVCELKETEKGVRRMCRELEELMVTAEERGMQRGRREGRQEGVAETKREMARSLRDEGMPTERIARIMKEKLERIREWLEEAPAAPAGN
;
A
#
# COMPACT_ATOMS: atom_id res chain seq x y z
N MET A 1 -19.81 -26.26 33.70
CA MET A 1 -20.71 -25.12 33.42
C MET A 1 -20.34 -24.36 32.15
N HIS A 2 -19.09 -23.91 31.93
CA HIS A 2 -18.72 -23.18 30.69
C HIS A 2 -18.83 -24.03 29.39
N SER A 3 -18.63 -25.35 29.48
CA SER A 3 -18.67 -26.26 28.32
C SER A 3 -20.04 -26.32 27.64
N GLU A 4 -21.13 -26.33 28.40
CA GLU A 4 -22.50 -26.41 27.84
C GLU A 4 -22.91 -25.11 27.14
N VAL A 5 -22.52 -23.98 27.74
CA VAL A 5 -22.74 -22.65 27.14
C VAL A 5 -22.00 -22.53 25.82
N LEU A 6 -20.73 -22.97 25.76
CA LEU A 6 -19.95 -23.00 24.53
C LEU A 6 -20.57 -23.93 23.48
N ALA A 7 -20.93 -25.15 23.85
CA ALA A 7 -21.55 -26.12 22.94
C ALA A 7 -22.85 -25.56 22.33
N ARG A 8 -23.70 -24.93 23.14
CA ARG A 8 -24.94 -24.30 22.67
C ARG A 8 -24.66 -23.18 21.68
N ARG A 9 -23.67 -22.32 21.93
CA ARG A 9 -23.30 -21.23 21.01
C ARG A 9 -22.69 -21.73 19.70
N VAL A 10 -21.87 -22.79 19.77
CA VAL A 10 -21.29 -23.41 18.57
C VAL A 10 -22.40 -24.03 17.71
N CYS A 11 -23.33 -24.77 18.32
CA CYS A 11 -24.50 -25.32 17.62
C CYS A 11 -25.36 -24.20 16.99
N GLU A 12 -25.64 -23.13 17.75
CA GLU A 12 -26.39 -21.97 17.23
C GLU A 12 -25.72 -21.40 15.97
N LEU A 13 -24.40 -21.18 16.01
CA LEU A 13 -23.66 -20.55 14.91
C LEU A 13 -23.43 -21.47 13.70
N LYS A 14 -23.16 -22.76 13.93
CA LYS A 14 -22.73 -23.69 12.86
C LYS A 14 -23.83 -24.58 12.31
N GLU A 15 -24.86 -24.87 13.10
CA GLU A 15 -25.84 -25.91 12.77
C GLU A 15 -27.24 -25.33 12.54
N THR A 16 -27.56 -24.16 13.09
CA THR A 16 -28.83 -23.49 12.79
C THR A 16 -28.73 -22.66 11.52
N GLU A 17 -29.77 -22.70 10.69
CA GLU A 17 -29.83 -21.91 9.46
C GLU A 17 -29.66 -20.41 9.72
N LYS A 18 -30.25 -19.90 10.81
CA LYS A 18 -30.13 -18.50 11.22
C LYS A 18 -28.68 -18.15 11.57
N GLY A 19 -27.98 -19.00 12.31
CA GLY A 19 -26.58 -18.80 12.67
C GLY A 19 -25.66 -18.81 11.45
N VAL A 20 -25.82 -19.81 10.58
CA VAL A 20 -25.03 -19.92 9.34
C VAL A 20 -25.25 -18.70 8.45
N ARG A 21 -26.51 -18.30 8.20
CA ARG A 21 -26.83 -17.10 7.40
C ARG A 21 -26.21 -15.83 7.99
N ARG A 22 -26.23 -15.69 9.32
CA ARG A 22 -25.59 -14.56 10.00
C ARG A 22 -24.08 -14.57 9.79
N MET A 23 -23.41 -15.72 9.96
CA MET A 23 -21.97 -15.84 9.77
C MET A 23 -21.56 -15.56 8.33
N CYS A 24 -22.29 -16.08 7.34
CA CYS A 24 -22.03 -15.81 5.93
C CYS A 24 -22.11 -14.30 5.64
N ARG A 25 -23.14 -13.63 6.12
CA ARG A 25 -23.29 -12.18 5.96
C ARG A 25 -22.15 -11.40 6.61
N GLU A 26 -21.80 -11.72 7.86
CA GLU A 26 -20.69 -11.06 8.57
C GLU A 26 -19.36 -11.29 7.82
N LEU A 27 -19.15 -12.47 7.24
CA LEU A 27 -17.97 -12.78 6.43
C LEU A 27 -17.96 -12.00 5.11
N GLU A 28 -19.09 -11.92 4.40
CA GLU A 28 -19.23 -11.13 3.16
C GLU A 28 -18.95 -9.65 3.43
N GLU A 29 -19.50 -9.09 4.51
CA GLU A 29 -19.25 -7.71 4.93
C GLU A 29 -17.76 -7.48 5.25
N LEU A 30 -17.09 -8.44 5.90
CA LEU A 30 -15.65 -8.40 6.14
C LEU A 30 -14.84 -8.45 4.83
N MET A 31 -15.22 -9.30 3.88
CA MET A 31 -14.55 -9.41 2.58
C MET A 31 -14.64 -8.11 1.79
N VAL A 32 -15.84 -7.54 1.66
CA VAL A 32 -16.05 -6.25 0.98
C VAL A 32 -15.24 -5.15 1.64
N THR A 33 -15.29 -5.06 2.97
CA THR A 33 -14.51 -4.07 3.72
C THR A 33 -13.00 -4.23 3.50
N ALA A 34 -12.52 -5.48 3.46
CA ALA A 34 -11.11 -5.77 3.22
C ALA A 34 -10.68 -5.37 1.80
N GLU A 35 -11.49 -5.67 0.79
CA GLU A 35 -11.25 -5.26 -0.60
C GLU A 35 -11.19 -3.74 -0.75
N GLU A 36 -12.17 -3.01 -0.20
CA GLU A 36 -12.21 -1.55 -0.25
C GLU A 36 -10.98 -0.91 0.41
N ARG A 37 -10.60 -1.40 1.59
CA ARG A 37 -9.39 -0.97 2.30
C ARG A 37 -8.14 -1.30 1.50
N GLY A 38 -8.07 -2.48 0.91
CA GLY A 38 -6.98 -2.90 0.04
C GLY A 38 -6.82 -1.96 -1.16
N MET A 39 -7.91 -1.66 -1.86
CA MET A 39 -7.90 -0.72 -2.99
C MET A 39 -7.53 0.70 -2.57
N GLN A 40 -8.03 1.18 -1.43
CA GLN A 40 -7.67 2.50 -0.93
C GLN A 40 -6.19 2.59 -0.55
N ARG A 41 -5.67 1.58 0.14
CA ARG A 41 -4.26 1.48 0.50
C ARG A 41 -3.39 1.41 -0.75
N GLY A 42 -3.71 0.53 -1.70
CA GLY A 42 -2.97 0.40 -2.96
C GLY A 42 -2.96 1.69 -3.76
N ARG A 43 -4.09 2.40 -3.88
CA ARG A 43 -4.13 3.72 -4.53
C ARG A 43 -3.29 4.77 -3.82
N ARG A 44 -3.23 4.75 -2.49
CA ARG A 44 -2.40 5.69 -1.73
C ARG A 44 -0.92 5.39 -1.90
N GLU A 45 -0.52 4.13 -1.76
CA GLU A 45 0.87 3.68 -1.90
C GLU A 45 1.36 3.90 -3.33
N GLY A 46 0.60 3.49 -4.34
CA GLY A 46 0.97 3.68 -5.75
C GLY A 46 1.09 5.16 -6.15
N ARG A 47 0.24 6.06 -5.62
CA ARG A 47 0.42 7.51 -5.84
C ARG A 47 1.70 8.04 -5.19
N GLN A 48 2.00 7.60 -3.96
CA GLN A 48 3.21 8.04 -3.25
C GLN A 48 4.47 7.55 -3.96
N GLU A 49 4.48 6.29 -4.37
CA GLU A 49 5.56 5.67 -5.12
C GLU A 49 5.74 6.32 -6.50
N GLY A 50 4.66 6.55 -7.24
CA GLY A 50 4.71 7.23 -8.54
C GLY A 50 5.27 8.65 -8.43
N VAL A 51 4.83 9.44 -7.44
CA VAL A 51 5.39 10.78 -7.21
C VAL A 51 6.87 10.73 -6.84
N ALA A 52 7.27 9.77 -6.00
CA ALA A 52 8.68 9.59 -5.64
C ALA A 52 9.52 9.20 -6.86
N GLU A 53 9.02 8.30 -7.71
CA GLU A 53 9.72 7.86 -8.90
C GLU A 53 9.86 8.98 -9.94
N THR A 54 8.79 9.75 -10.20
CA THR A 54 8.89 10.92 -11.09
C THR A 54 9.90 11.95 -10.56
N LYS A 55 9.98 12.17 -9.25
CA LYS A 55 11.00 13.06 -8.67
C LYS A 55 12.41 12.50 -8.87
N ARG A 56 12.63 11.21 -8.63
CA ARG A 56 13.94 10.56 -8.85
C ARG A 56 14.34 10.63 -10.32
N GLU A 57 13.43 10.33 -11.23
CA GLU A 57 13.65 10.43 -12.68
C GLU A 57 14.02 11.85 -13.09
N MET A 58 13.28 12.86 -12.61
CA MET A 58 13.60 14.26 -12.85
C MET A 58 15.00 14.63 -12.33
N ALA A 59 15.38 14.17 -11.13
CA ALA A 59 16.72 14.40 -10.59
C ALA A 59 17.81 13.78 -11.49
N ARG A 60 17.57 12.56 -11.98
CA ARG A 60 18.48 11.88 -12.93
C ARG A 60 18.59 12.63 -14.24
N SER A 61 17.47 13.02 -14.86
CA SER A 61 17.48 13.80 -16.11
C SER A 61 18.25 15.11 -15.97
N LEU A 62 18.04 15.85 -14.87
CA LEU A 62 18.78 17.09 -14.61
C LEU A 62 20.28 16.84 -14.42
N ARG A 63 20.67 15.74 -13.76
CA ARG A 63 22.09 15.35 -13.64
C ARG A 63 22.67 14.99 -14.99
N ASP A 64 21.92 14.26 -15.81
CA ASP A 64 22.36 13.81 -17.13
C ASP A 64 22.49 14.99 -18.11
N GLU A 65 21.73 16.09 -17.89
CA GLU A 65 21.95 17.41 -18.52
C GLU A 65 23.19 18.16 -17.99
N GLY A 66 23.99 17.55 -17.10
CA GLY A 66 25.22 18.12 -16.55
C GLY A 66 25.01 19.09 -15.39
N MET A 67 23.82 19.12 -14.80
CA MET A 67 23.53 20.05 -13.71
C MET A 67 24.15 19.56 -12.37
N PRO A 68 24.84 20.42 -11.60
CA PRO A 68 25.44 20.00 -10.34
C PRO A 68 24.37 19.72 -9.28
N THR A 69 24.63 18.74 -8.42
CA THR A 69 23.69 18.22 -7.40
C THR A 69 23.12 19.33 -6.51
N GLU A 70 23.93 20.33 -6.13
CA GLU A 70 23.52 21.47 -5.31
C GLU A 70 22.53 22.40 -6.05
N ARG A 71 22.61 22.46 -7.38
CA ARG A 71 21.64 23.20 -8.20
C ARG A 71 20.34 22.41 -8.38
N ILE A 72 20.44 21.09 -8.56
CA ILE A 72 19.28 20.18 -8.62
C ILE A 72 18.47 20.28 -7.32
N ALA A 73 19.13 20.17 -6.16
CA ALA A 73 18.50 20.30 -4.85
C ALA A 73 17.74 21.63 -4.68
N ARG A 74 18.33 22.73 -5.15
CA ARG A 74 17.69 24.06 -5.12
C ARG A 74 16.46 24.15 -6.04
N ILE A 75 16.54 23.61 -7.26
CA ILE A 75 15.43 23.63 -8.23
C ILE A 75 14.27 22.77 -7.72
N MET A 76 14.58 21.56 -7.26
CA MET A 76 13.59 20.62 -6.75
C MET A 76 13.08 20.97 -5.35
N LYS A 77 13.71 21.95 -4.67
CA LYS A 77 13.43 22.34 -3.28
C LYS A 77 13.50 21.15 -2.32
N GLU A 78 14.47 20.27 -2.55
CA GLU A 78 14.72 19.08 -1.76
C GLU A 78 16.09 19.19 -1.06
N LYS A 79 16.26 18.39 -0.01
CA LYS A 79 17.55 18.33 0.71
C LYS A 79 18.62 17.73 -0.17
N LEU A 80 19.85 18.24 -0.05
CA LEU A 80 20.99 17.78 -0.85
C LEU A 80 21.26 16.29 -0.64
N GLU A 81 21.17 15.84 0.61
CA GLU A 81 21.34 14.44 1.00
C GLU A 81 20.30 13.55 0.30
N ARG A 82 19.05 14.02 0.22
CA ARG A 82 17.96 13.30 -0.43
C ARG A 82 18.15 13.16 -1.93
N ILE A 83 18.66 14.22 -2.58
CA ILE A 83 19.02 14.15 -4.01
C ILE A 83 20.18 13.18 -4.22
N ARG A 84 21.20 13.19 -3.35
CA ARG A 84 22.33 12.25 -3.45
C ARG A 84 21.85 10.81 -3.34
N GLU A 85 21.02 10.50 -2.34
CA GLU A 85 20.38 9.18 -2.19
C GLU A 85 19.68 8.74 -3.49
N TRP A 86 18.85 9.61 -4.09
CA TRP A 86 18.13 9.28 -5.33
C TRP A 86 19.03 9.06 -6.55
N LEU A 87 20.18 9.72 -6.60
CA LEU A 87 21.13 9.60 -7.72
C LEU A 87 22.07 8.40 -7.56
N GLU A 88 22.26 7.93 -6.33
CA GLU A 88 23.01 6.71 -5.97
C GLU A 88 22.13 5.45 -6.06
N GLU A 89 20.82 5.56 -5.79
CA GLU A 89 19.85 4.49 -5.99
C GLU A 89 19.84 4.08 -7.48
N ALA A 90 20.17 2.81 -7.76
CA ALA A 90 20.04 2.23 -9.10
C ALA A 90 18.58 2.36 -9.56
N PRO A 91 18.33 2.66 -10.85
CA PRO A 91 16.96 2.75 -11.35
C PRO A 91 16.24 1.42 -11.07
N ALA A 92 15.02 1.49 -10.55
CA ALA A 92 14.18 0.31 -10.39
C ALA A 92 14.06 -0.37 -11.76
N ALA A 93 14.35 -1.67 -11.82
CA ALA A 93 14.25 -2.43 -13.06
C ALA A 93 12.86 -2.22 -13.68
N PRO A 94 12.74 -2.05 -15.01
CA PRO A 94 11.43 -1.95 -15.63
C PRO A 94 10.63 -3.20 -15.26
N ALA A 95 9.45 -3.00 -14.67
CA ALA A 95 8.51 -4.08 -14.47
C ALA A 95 8.21 -4.65 -15.87
N GLY A 96 8.75 -5.85 -16.13
CA GLY A 96 8.69 -6.50 -17.44
C GLY A 96 7.26 -6.67 -17.94
N ASN A 97 7.11 -6.53 -19.26
CA ASN A 97 5.88 -6.65 -20.06
C ASN A 97 4.95 -7.79 -19.66
#